data_AF-A0A3R7A0F5-F1
#
_entry.id   AF-A0A3R7A0F5-F1
#
_cell.length_a   1.000
_cell.length_b   1.000
_cell.length_c   1.000
_cell.angle_alpha   90.00
_cell.angle_beta   90.00
_cell.angle_gamma   90.00
#
_symmetry.space_group_name_H-M   'P 1'
#
loop_
_entity.id
_entity.type
_entity.pdbx_description
1 polymer ?
#
loop_
_entity_poly.entity_id
_entity_poly.type
_entity_poly.pdbx_seq_one_letter_code
_entity_poly.pdbx_strand_id
1 'polypeptide(L)'
;MSTQEVQHRSMYKNDHPAVQYDTRGQPVDAYGRPIAMAAPVPYTSSASVGTVAPIKPTVAAPSGFRDWPFAILFLGNIGAIIVLLIMYGSTVFNSLNGTSKTAFPSSSSTFSSDNITTILYLCAGLTVIAAVLSLAMLSFTIRYARQMIQIALWWSVVMFFGFAAFAVIKKNYTVAIVTGIIGLFALCYAYAVQDRIPFAAANLRAAGAAIRKHPSTHVVAFVFLLVQIAWVFVWAFAVVGITNKLTENSTPAPTSRTATVASGGRCIASAQCLTNYCTSGVCKEPNVYAQLKSTSYVAYFFLLLSFFWGVQVFKNIIHATVAGTVATWWFSSNSKGATGASLGRATTTSLGSICFGSLIVAVLQTLRQLAEEASRQGDCAACIAQCILGCLQSLMETFNRWAFVYVGIYGYKFMDAGRAVMQLFHDRGFDAIINDDLVGTALTFAAFGVGCLCALLGLVYYYIDVSNQFQYAEYILPLTGLFFGLGVAIIPMGVVDSAVATIFVCFAEDPVALQHSHPEHFNELMTEWHRQYPEIMVASGYYVVA
;
A
#
# COMPACT_ATOMS: atom_id res chain seq x y z
N MET A 1 47.97 19.79 24.83
CA MET A 1 47.61 20.09 26.22
C MET A 1 46.22 20.73 26.17
N SER A 2 45.23 20.04 26.76
CA SER A 2 43.89 20.47 27.22
C SER A 2 42.84 21.10 26.26
N THR A 3 41.82 20.28 25.97
CA THR A 3 40.35 20.53 26.14
C THR A 3 39.70 21.81 25.60
N GLN A 4 38.73 21.64 24.68
CA GLN A 4 37.38 22.21 24.81
C GLN A 4 36.37 21.47 23.91
N GLU A 5 35.51 20.68 24.55
CA GLU A 5 34.20 20.25 24.04
C GLU A 5 33.12 21.25 24.49
N VAL A 6 31.95 21.14 23.85
CA VAL A 6 30.61 21.68 24.23
C VAL A 6 30.27 23.08 23.71
N GLN A 7 29.46 23.13 22.64
CA GLN A 7 28.16 23.82 22.58
C GLN A 7 27.69 23.95 21.13
N HIS A 8 26.63 23.23 20.75
CA HIS A 8 25.50 23.81 19.99
C HIS A 8 24.36 22.79 19.87
N ARG A 9 23.44 22.83 20.83
CA ARG A 9 22.14 22.16 20.79
C ARG A 9 21.10 23.14 21.31
N SER A 10 20.38 23.85 20.42
CA SER A 10 19.07 24.44 20.74
C SER A 10 18.43 25.08 19.50
N MET A 11 17.49 24.39 18.87
CA MET A 11 16.38 25.05 18.18
C MET A 11 15.26 24.04 17.93
N TYR A 12 14.45 23.75 18.95
CA TYR A 12 13.05 23.31 18.90
C TYR A 12 12.62 23.13 20.35
N LYS A 13 12.21 24.24 20.97
CA LYS A 13 11.60 24.26 22.30
C LYS A 13 10.10 24.37 22.06
N ASN A 14 9.41 23.23 22.02
CA ASN A 14 7.96 23.18 22.12
C ASN A 14 7.56 23.54 23.57
N ASP A 15 6.48 24.28 23.72
CA ASP A 15 5.86 24.68 24.98
C ASP A 15 5.29 23.46 25.74
N HIS A 16 6.18 22.63 26.27
CA HIS A 16 5.88 21.77 27.41
C HIS A 16 6.20 22.54 28.70
N PRO A 17 5.44 22.35 29.80
CA PRO A 17 5.80 22.95 31.08
C PRO A 17 7.24 22.60 31.41
N ALA A 18 8.06 23.63 31.67
CA ALA A 18 9.48 23.45 31.97
C ALA A 18 9.63 22.43 33.10
N VAL A 19 10.28 21.30 32.82
CA VAL A 19 10.61 20.30 33.83
C VAL A 19 11.45 20.98 34.90
N GLN A 20 10.88 21.13 36.10
CA GLN A 20 11.57 21.71 37.24
C GLN A 20 12.47 20.63 37.85
N TYR A 21 13.60 21.01 38.43
CA TYR A 21 14.52 20.08 39.09
C TYR A 21 14.64 20.45 40.57
N ASP A 22 14.68 19.45 41.44
CA ASP A 22 14.92 19.66 42.87
C ASP A 22 16.39 20.05 43.16
N THR A 23 16.70 20.33 44.42
CA THR A 23 18.06 20.68 44.88
C THR A 23 19.09 19.55 44.71
N ARG A 24 18.66 18.33 44.34
CA ARG A 24 19.50 17.17 44.04
C ARG A 24 19.56 16.87 42.54
N GLY A 25 18.95 17.69 41.69
CA GLY A 25 18.93 17.52 40.23
C GLY A 25 17.92 16.48 39.73
N GLN A 26 16.93 16.08 40.52
CA GLN A 26 15.85 15.18 40.10
C GLN A 26 14.67 15.97 39.52
N PRO A 27 14.08 15.57 38.39
CA PRO A 27 12.94 16.23 37.80
C PRO A 27 11.74 16.11 38.74
N VAL A 28 11.02 17.20 38.93
CA VAL A 28 9.83 17.30 39.78
C VAL A 28 8.65 17.83 38.97
N ASP A 29 7.46 17.38 39.33
CA ASP A 29 6.21 17.89 38.75
C ASP A 29 5.92 19.33 39.21
N ALA A 30 4.86 19.93 38.67
CA ALA A 30 4.44 21.30 39.03
C ALA A 30 4.06 21.47 40.53
N TYR A 31 3.99 20.38 41.29
CA TYR A 31 3.70 20.34 42.72
C TYR A 31 4.93 19.97 43.58
N GLY A 32 6.12 19.90 42.97
CA GLY A 32 7.37 19.59 43.66
C GLY A 32 7.53 18.12 44.06
N ARG A 33 6.75 17.20 43.46
CA ARG A 33 6.89 15.76 43.70
C ARG A 33 7.93 15.15 42.74
N PRO A 34 8.78 14.21 43.21
CA PRO A 34 9.76 13.56 42.35
C PRO A 34 9.08 12.83 41.20
N ILE A 35 9.49 13.13 39.97
CA ILE A 35 9.15 12.35 38.79
C ILE A 35 10.09 11.14 38.81
N ALA A 36 9.52 9.93 38.87
CA ALA A 36 10.31 8.71 38.83
C ALA A 36 11.06 8.62 37.49
N MET A 37 12.35 8.95 37.50
CA MET A 37 13.24 8.69 36.37
C MET A 37 13.41 7.18 36.26
N ALA A 38 12.84 6.58 35.21
CA ALA A 38 13.10 5.19 34.90
C ALA A 38 14.61 5.02 34.65
N ALA A 39 15.28 4.26 35.53
CA ALA A 39 16.64 3.83 35.28
C ALA A 39 16.68 3.01 33.97
N PRO A 40 17.75 3.09 33.16
CA PRO A 40 17.92 2.22 32.01
C PRO A 40 17.88 0.76 32.50
N VAL A 41 16.88 0.03 32.03
CA VAL A 41 16.59 -1.34 32.45
C VAL A 41 17.72 -2.24 31.95
N PRO A 42 18.46 -2.94 32.84
CA PRO A 42 19.40 -3.97 32.43
C PRO A 42 18.64 -5.11 31.73
N TYR A 43 19.25 -5.78 30.74
CA TYR A 43 18.65 -6.93 30.02
C TYR A 43 18.20 -8.10 30.93
N THR A 44 18.51 -8.07 32.23
CA THR A 44 18.36 -9.17 33.19
C THR A 44 17.20 -9.02 34.18
N SER A 45 16.48 -7.89 34.21
CA SER A 45 15.33 -7.71 35.12
C SER A 45 14.00 -8.11 34.47
N SER A 46 13.17 -8.83 35.23
CA SER A 46 11.80 -9.16 34.84
C SER A 46 10.94 -7.91 34.84
N ALA A 47 10.50 -7.44 33.67
CA ALA A 47 9.62 -6.29 33.59
C ALA A 47 8.28 -6.59 34.30
N SER A 48 8.05 -5.95 35.45
CA SER A 48 6.72 -5.88 36.06
C SER A 48 6.15 -4.47 35.84
N VAL A 49 4.93 -4.41 35.30
CA VAL A 49 4.20 -3.16 35.05
C VAL A 49 3.41 -2.81 36.29
N GLY A 50 3.31 -1.51 36.62
CA GLY A 50 2.23 -1.03 37.47
C GLY A 50 0.85 -1.31 36.86
N THR A 51 -0.20 -1.27 37.69
CA THR A 51 -1.59 -1.34 37.19
C THR A 51 -1.91 -0.12 36.33
N VAL A 52 -1.77 -0.24 35.01
CA VAL A 52 -2.22 0.79 34.07
C VAL A 52 -3.70 0.59 33.78
N ALA A 53 -4.49 1.65 33.96
CA ALA A 53 -5.90 1.60 33.60
C ALA A 53 -6.03 1.49 32.07
N PRO A 54 -6.80 0.51 31.56
CA PRO A 54 -7.03 0.38 30.13
C PRO A 54 -7.91 1.54 29.65
N ILE A 55 -7.49 2.22 28.57
CA ILE A 55 -8.29 3.28 27.93
C ILE A 55 -9.12 2.62 26.82
N LYS A 56 -10.22 1.99 27.22
CA LYS A 56 -11.14 1.38 26.27
C LYS A 56 -12.10 2.43 25.73
N PRO A 57 -12.49 2.35 24.45
CA PRO A 57 -13.48 3.26 23.92
C PRO A 57 -14.82 3.13 24.68
N THR A 58 -15.37 4.28 25.09
CA THR A 58 -16.54 4.37 25.97
C THR A 58 -17.87 4.14 25.25
N VAL A 59 -17.89 4.28 23.93
CA VAL A 59 -19.08 4.10 23.10
C VAL A 59 -19.28 2.61 22.84
N ALA A 60 -20.36 2.01 23.36
CA ALA A 60 -20.67 0.62 23.04
C ALA A 60 -20.83 0.43 21.52
N ALA A 61 -20.28 -0.65 20.98
CA ALA A 61 -20.39 -0.92 19.55
C ALA A 61 -21.87 -1.04 19.16
N PRO A 62 -22.36 -0.31 18.15
CA PRO A 62 -23.75 -0.37 17.78
C PRO A 62 -24.14 -1.79 17.33
N SER A 63 -25.31 -2.24 17.77
CA SER A 63 -25.89 -3.51 17.35
C SER A 63 -26.31 -3.43 15.87
N GLY A 64 -25.88 -4.41 15.06
CA GLY A 64 -26.26 -4.52 13.64
C GLY A 64 -25.17 -4.10 12.64
N PHE A 65 -25.61 -3.73 11.43
CA PHE A 65 -24.72 -3.32 10.33
C PHE A 65 -24.27 -1.87 10.48
N ARG A 66 -22.96 -1.63 10.35
CA ARG A 66 -22.33 -0.32 10.49
C ARG A 66 -22.19 0.32 9.11
N ASP A 67 -22.58 1.57 9.01
CA ASP A 67 -22.52 2.38 7.79
C ASP A 67 -23.08 1.63 6.56
N TRP A 68 -24.17 0.87 6.76
CA TRP A 68 -24.76 -0.03 5.77
C TRP A 68 -25.09 0.60 4.40
N PRO A 69 -25.44 1.90 4.27
CA PRO A 69 -25.70 2.49 2.96
C PRO A 69 -24.48 2.39 2.03
N PHE A 70 -23.26 2.48 2.58
CA PHE A 70 -22.03 2.38 1.80
C PHE A 70 -21.72 0.94 1.35
N ALA A 71 -22.14 -0.05 2.14
CA ALA A 71 -22.07 -1.45 1.71
C ALA A 71 -23.01 -1.70 0.52
N ILE A 72 -24.24 -1.18 0.58
CA ILE A 72 -25.19 -1.29 -0.54
C ILE A 72 -24.68 -0.53 -1.77
N LEU A 73 -24.14 0.67 -1.58
CA LEU A 73 -23.55 1.45 -2.68
C LEU A 73 -22.41 0.67 -3.35
N PHE A 74 -21.55 0.01 -2.58
CA PHE A 74 -20.45 -0.79 -3.10
C PHE A 74 -20.95 -2.04 -3.85
N LEU A 75 -21.95 -2.74 -3.32
CA LEU A 75 -22.57 -3.86 -4.01
C LEU A 75 -23.26 -3.41 -5.31
N GLY A 76 -23.90 -2.23 -5.30
CA GLY A 76 -24.45 -1.60 -6.50
C GLY A 76 -23.37 -1.28 -7.53
N ASN A 77 -22.21 -0.80 -7.10
CA ASN A 77 -21.05 -0.58 -7.98
C ASN A 77 -20.55 -1.89 -8.62
N ILE A 78 -20.41 -2.97 -7.83
CA ILE A 78 -20.05 -4.29 -8.38
C ILE A 78 -21.08 -4.74 -9.42
N GLY A 79 -22.37 -4.64 -9.09
CA GLY A 79 -23.47 -4.97 -10.01
C GLY A 79 -23.41 -4.16 -11.30
N ALA A 80 -23.16 -2.85 -11.21
CA ALA A 80 -23.02 -1.98 -12.38
C ALA A 80 -21.87 -2.39 -13.29
N ILE A 81 -20.69 -2.71 -12.76
CA ILE A 81 -19.55 -3.19 -13.56
C ILE A 81 -19.86 -4.54 -14.20
N ILE A 82 -20.51 -5.46 -13.48
CA ILE A 82 -20.92 -6.77 -14.05
C ILE A 82 -21.92 -6.56 -15.20
N VAL A 83 -22.90 -5.67 -15.05
CA VAL A 83 -23.84 -5.34 -16.13
C VAL A 83 -23.10 -4.76 -17.34
N LEU A 84 -22.15 -3.85 -17.13
CA LEU A 84 -21.32 -3.29 -18.21
C LEU A 84 -20.49 -4.38 -18.90
N LEU A 85 -19.93 -5.33 -18.15
CA LEU A 85 -19.23 -6.49 -18.69
C LEU A 85 -20.17 -7.35 -19.55
N ILE A 86 -21.39 -7.65 -19.10
CA ILE A 86 -22.34 -8.47 -19.86
C ILE A 86 -22.78 -7.75 -21.14
N MET A 87 -23.07 -6.45 -21.06
CA MET A 87 -23.54 -5.65 -22.18
C MET A 87 -22.47 -5.43 -23.26
N TYR A 88 -21.25 -5.08 -22.84
CA TYR A 88 -20.19 -4.64 -23.76
C TYR A 88 -19.03 -5.63 -23.90
N GLY A 89 -18.88 -6.58 -22.97
CA GLY A 89 -17.80 -7.57 -22.98
C GLY A 89 -17.92 -8.59 -24.12
N SER A 90 -19.11 -8.81 -24.68
CA SER A 90 -19.31 -9.67 -25.86
C SER A 90 -18.51 -9.18 -27.07
N THR A 91 -18.36 -7.86 -27.24
CA THR A 91 -17.53 -7.28 -28.32
C THR A 91 -16.06 -7.70 -28.19
N VAL A 92 -15.55 -7.73 -26.96
CA VAL A 92 -14.19 -8.14 -26.62
C VAL A 92 -14.05 -9.65 -26.81
N PHE A 93 -15.02 -10.44 -26.34
CA PHE A 93 -15.01 -11.90 -26.46
C PHE A 93 -15.10 -12.38 -27.92
N ASN A 94 -15.92 -11.73 -28.74
CA ASN A 94 -16.03 -12.01 -30.18
C ASN A 94 -14.76 -11.60 -30.94
N SER A 95 -14.06 -10.57 -30.47
CA SER A 95 -12.75 -10.18 -30.99
C SER A 95 -11.66 -11.20 -30.62
N LEU A 96 -11.71 -11.77 -29.41
CA LEU A 96 -10.80 -12.84 -28.94
C LEU A 96 -11.03 -14.17 -29.67
N ASN A 97 -12.28 -14.51 -30.01
CA ASN A 97 -12.64 -15.74 -30.75
C ASN A 97 -12.47 -15.61 -32.28
N GLY A 98 -11.84 -14.53 -32.77
CA GLY A 98 -11.47 -14.40 -34.19
C GLY A 98 -12.61 -14.16 -35.17
N THR A 99 -13.81 -13.81 -34.70
CA THR A 99 -14.99 -13.61 -35.57
C THR A 99 -15.07 -12.19 -36.17
N SER A 100 -14.26 -11.24 -35.67
CA SER A 100 -14.19 -9.86 -36.16
C SER A 100 -12.73 -9.44 -36.42
N LYS A 101 -12.31 -9.39 -37.69
CA LYS A 101 -10.95 -9.04 -38.13
C LYS A 101 -10.57 -7.55 -38.03
N THR A 102 -11.33 -6.70 -37.33
CA THR A 102 -11.24 -5.24 -37.51
C THR A 102 -11.03 -4.41 -36.24
N ALA A 103 -10.81 -5.01 -35.05
CA ALA A 103 -10.59 -4.23 -33.84
C ALA A 103 -9.12 -3.89 -33.56
N PHE A 104 -8.17 -4.64 -34.13
CA PHE A 104 -6.75 -4.36 -34.05
C PHE A 104 -6.16 -4.48 -35.45
N PRO A 105 -5.65 -3.40 -36.07
CA PRO A 105 -4.83 -3.57 -37.27
C PRO A 105 -3.69 -4.50 -36.87
N SER A 106 -3.49 -5.54 -37.68
CA SER A 106 -2.35 -6.45 -37.58
C SER A 106 -1.06 -5.65 -37.84
N SER A 107 -0.64 -4.88 -36.84
CA SER A 107 0.76 -4.60 -36.61
C SER A 107 1.42 -5.95 -36.36
N SER A 108 2.58 -6.17 -36.97
CA SER A 108 3.46 -7.32 -36.74
C SER A 108 3.32 -7.84 -35.31
N SER A 109 2.58 -8.93 -35.12
CA SER A 109 2.21 -9.40 -33.79
C SER A 109 3.47 -9.92 -33.10
N THR A 110 4.07 -9.07 -32.27
CA THR A 110 5.27 -9.38 -31.45
C THR A 110 5.08 -10.63 -30.60
N PHE A 111 3.83 -11.06 -30.36
CA PHE A 111 3.46 -12.26 -29.62
C PHE A 111 2.65 -13.21 -30.50
N SER A 112 3.24 -14.35 -30.90
CA SER A 112 2.49 -15.50 -31.44
C SER A 112 1.57 -16.08 -30.36
N SER A 113 0.49 -16.77 -30.75
CA SER A 113 -0.39 -17.49 -29.80
C SER A 113 0.40 -18.43 -28.89
N ASP A 114 1.42 -19.08 -29.44
CA ASP A 114 2.27 -20.02 -28.71
C ASP A 114 3.08 -19.30 -27.61
N ASN A 115 3.63 -18.11 -27.93
CA ASN A 115 4.37 -17.29 -26.96
C ASN A 115 3.47 -16.85 -25.80
N ILE A 116 2.21 -16.51 -26.07
CA ILE A 116 1.23 -16.14 -25.04
C ILE A 116 0.95 -17.33 -24.11
N THR A 117 0.74 -18.52 -24.67
CA THR A 117 0.51 -19.73 -23.86
C THR A 117 1.71 -20.06 -22.97
N THR A 118 2.93 -19.97 -23.48
CA THR A 118 4.16 -20.17 -22.70
C THR A 118 4.29 -19.16 -21.56
N ILE A 119 4.02 -17.88 -21.82
CA ILE A 119 4.05 -16.84 -20.77
C ILE A 119 3.00 -17.13 -19.68
N LEU A 120 1.79 -17.57 -20.06
CA LEU A 120 0.75 -17.90 -19.08
C LEU A 120 1.12 -19.07 -18.18
N TYR A 121 1.69 -20.16 -18.74
CA TYR A 121 2.17 -21.29 -17.95
C TYR A 121 3.32 -20.88 -17.02
N LEU A 122 4.24 -20.06 -17.51
CA LEU A 122 5.33 -19.52 -16.69
C LEU A 122 4.80 -18.65 -15.55
N CYS A 123 3.86 -17.73 -15.82
CA CYS A 123 3.25 -16.90 -14.80
C CYS A 123 2.54 -17.75 -13.73
N ALA A 124 1.81 -18.80 -14.13
CA ALA A 124 1.16 -19.71 -13.20
C ALA A 124 2.18 -20.44 -12.31
N GLY A 125 3.25 -20.98 -12.89
CA GLY A 125 4.33 -21.64 -12.14
C GLY A 125 5.07 -20.69 -11.20
N LEU A 126 5.46 -19.51 -11.70
CA LEU A 126 6.13 -18.48 -10.91
C LEU A 126 5.27 -17.95 -9.77
N THR A 127 3.95 -17.90 -9.92
CA THR A 127 3.04 -17.47 -8.84
C THR A 127 3.10 -18.41 -7.65
N VAL A 128 3.11 -19.73 -7.89
CA VAL A 128 3.21 -20.73 -6.82
C VAL A 128 4.58 -20.67 -6.14
N ILE A 129 5.65 -20.57 -6.94
CA ILE A 129 7.02 -20.45 -6.41
C ILE A 129 7.17 -19.15 -5.61
N ALA A 130 6.67 -18.03 -6.13
CA ALA A 130 6.68 -16.74 -5.46
C ALA A 130 5.91 -16.77 -4.14
N ALA A 131 4.78 -17.48 -4.06
CA ALA A 131 4.03 -17.63 -2.81
C ALA A 131 4.87 -18.33 -1.74
N VAL A 132 5.56 -19.42 -2.10
CA VAL A 132 6.46 -20.12 -1.17
C VAL A 132 7.66 -19.25 -0.78
N LEU A 133 8.32 -18.63 -1.76
CA LEU A 133 9.45 -17.73 -1.52
C LEU A 133 9.04 -16.53 -0.65
N SER A 134 7.84 -16.01 -0.81
CA SER A 134 7.34 -14.87 -0.02
C SER A 134 7.12 -15.23 1.44
N LEU A 135 6.59 -16.41 1.75
CA LEU A 135 6.44 -16.89 3.13
C LEU A 135 7.79 -17.20 3.77
N ALA A 136 8.74 -17.73 2.98
CA ALA A 136 10.12 -17.93 3.42
C ALA A 136 10.82 -16.60 3.72
N MET A 137 10.71 -15.61 2.82
CA MET A 137 11.27 -14.27 2.99
C MET A 137 10.61 -13.55 4.17
N LEU A 138 9.31 -13.72 4.39
CA LEU A 138 8.64 -13.19 5.57
C LEU A 138 9.20 -13.80 6.86
N SER A 139 9.38 -15.12 6.88
CA SER A 139 9.95 -15.82 8.03
C SER A 139 11.38 -15.35 8.34
N PHE A 140 12.18 -15.12 7.29
CA PHE A 140 13.51 -14.51 7.38
C PHE A 140 13.44 -13.09 7.93
N THR A 141 12.50 -12.28 7.42
CA THR A 141 12.30 -10.88 7.82
C THR A 141 11.95 -10.75 9.30
N ILE A 142 11.06 -11.59 9.83
CA ILE A 142 10.71 -11.57 11.25
C ILE A 142 11.88 -12.06 12.12
N ARG A 143 12.63 -13.07 11.67
CA ARG A 143 13.77 -13.63 12.43
C ARG A 143 14.93 -12.64 12.55
N TYR A 144 15.26 -11.96 11.46
CA TYR A 144 16.36 -11.00 11.37
C TYR A 144 15.86 -9.56 11.19
N ALA A 145 14.77 -9.21 11.88
CA ALA A 145 14.08 -7.92 11.74
C ALA A 145 15.02 -6.70 11.78
N ARG A 146 15.93 -6.67 12.77
CA ARG A 146 16.90 -5.57 12.92
C ARG A 146 17.81 -5.44 11.71
N GLN A 147 18.40 -6.54 11.26
CA GLN A 147 19.30 -6.56 10.11
C GLN A 147 18.55 -6.21 8.82
N MET A 148 17.34 -6.73 8.64
CA MET A 148 16.53 -6.47 7.45
C MET A 148 16.12 -5.00 7.33
N ILE A 149 15.72 -4.36 8.43
CA ILE A 149 15.41 -2.93 8.44
C ILE A 149 16.66 -2.10 8.09
N GLN A 150 17.83 -2.46 8.64
CA GLN A 150 19.10 -1.78 8.32
C GLN A 150 19.47 -1.93 6.84
N ILE A 151 19.41 -3.15 6.30
CA ILE A 151 19.73 -3.43 4.90
C ILE A 151 18.78 -2.66 3.99
N ALA A 152 17.47 -2.66 4.27
CA ALA A 152 16.48 -1.93 3.47
C ALA A 152 16.76 -0.42 3.41
N LEU A 153 17.09 0.20 4.55
CA LEU A 153 17.41 1.62 4.64
C LEU A 153 18.68 1.96 3.84
N TRP A 154 19.78 1.25 4.09
CA TRP A 154 21.05 1.51 3.41
C TRP A 154 21.01 1.18 1.92
N TRP A 155 20.29 0.12 1.55
CA TRP A 155 20.05 -0.21 0.15
C TRP A 155 19.33 0.92 -0.58
N SER A 156 18.30 1.52 0.04
CA SER A 156 17.59 2.66 -0.57
C SER A 156 18.55 3.82 -0.86
N VAL A 157 19.47 4.13 0.05
CA VAL A 157 20.49 5.17 -0.14
C VAL A 157 21.41 4.84 -1.31
N VAL A 158 21.94 3.60 -1.36
CA VAL A 158 22.79 3.12 -2.45
C VAL A 158 22.07 3.21 -3.80
N MET A 159 20.80 2.82 -3.84
CA MET A 159 19.99 2.88 -5.07
C MET A 159 19.79 4.31 -5.56
N PHE A 160 19.51 5.29 -4.69
CA PHE A 160 19.38 6.68 -5.11
C PHE A 160 20.67 7.24 -5.71
N PHE A 161 21.82 7.00 -5.08
CA PHE A 161 23.11 7.42 -5.65
C PHE A 161 23.48 6.64 -6.91
N GLY A 162 23.13 5.36 -7.00
CA GLY A 162 23.30 4.55 -8.20
C GLY A 162 22.48 5.07 -9.38
N PHE A 163 21.21 5.43 -9.17
CA PHE A 163 20.36 6.05 -10.20
C PHE A 163 20.86 7.44 -10.60
N ALA A 164 21.34 8.24 -9.65
CA ALA A 164 21.93 9.54 -9.94
C ALA A 164 23.17 9.38 -10.85
N ALA A 165 24.08 8.44 -10.53
CA ALA A 165 25.24 8.14 -11.35
C ALA A 165 24.85 7.64 -12.75
N PHE A 166 23.87 6.75 -12.84
CA PHE A 166 23.35 6.27 -14.12
C PHE A 166 22.76 7.40 -14.98
N ALA A 167 22.02 8.33 -14.36
CA ALA A 167 21.48 9.50 -15.05
C ALA A 167 22.57 10.42 -15.60
N VAL A 168 23.68 10.61 -14.87
CA VAL A 168 24.87 11.34 -15.37
C VAL A 168 25.48 10.64 -16.59
N ILE A 169 25.62 9.31 -16.56
CA ILE A 169 26.14 8.53 -17.71
C ILE A 169 25.24 8.72 -18.95
N LYS A 170 23.92 8.76 -18.76
CA LYS A 170 22.95 9.03 -19.83
C LYS A 170 22.80 10.52 -20.20
N LYS A 171 23.63 11.40 -19.63
CA LYS A 171 23.63 12.87 -19.85
C LYS A 171 22.31 13.55 -19.48
N ASN A 172 21.51 12.95 -18.59
CA ASN A 172 20.29 13.55 -18.07
C ASN A 172 20.57 14.19 -16.70
N TYR A 173 21.09 15.42 -16.73
CA TYR A 173 21.53 16.13 -15.54
C TYR A 173 20.37 16.52 -14.62
N THR A 174 19.18 16.80 -15.15
CA THR A 174 18.00 17.14 -14.34
C THR A 174 17.63 15.99 -13.41
N VAL A 175 17.51 14.77 -13.96
CA VAL A 175 17.20 13.58 -13.17
C VAL A 175 18.32 13.28 -12.18
N ALA A 176 19.59 13.44 -12.59
CA ALA A 176 20.73 13.22 -11.71
C ALA A 176 20.74 14.15 -10.48
N ILE A 177 20.46 15.45 -10.66
CA ILE A 177 20.42 16.43 -9.57
C ILE A 177 19.26 16.11 -8.61
N VAL A 178 18.05 15.87 -9.14
CA VAL A 178 16.87 15.55 -8.32
C VAL A 178 17.09 14.27 -7.52
N THR A 179 17.54 13.19 -8.16
CA THR A 179 17.79 11.91 -7.48
C THR A 179 18.97 11.98 -6.50
N GLY A 180 20.00 12.79 -6.79
CA GLY A 180 21.10 13.06 -5.87
C GLY A 180 20.65 13.79 -4.60
N ILE A 181 19.79 14.82 -4.72
CA ILE A 181 19.22 15.54 -3.58
C ILE A 181 18.37 14.58 -2.72
N ILE A 182 17.51 13.77 -3.35
CA ILE A 182 16.72 12.75 -2.65
C ILE A 182 17.65 11.74 -1.95
N GLY A 183 18.74 11.32 -2.60
CA GLY A 183 19.75 10.44 -2.02
C GLY A 183 20.43 11.04 -0.78
N LEU A 184 20.70 12.34 -0.79
CA LEU A 184 21.25 13.05 0.38
C LEU A 184 20.25 13.09 1.54
N PHE A 185 18.98 13.42 1.27
CA PHE A 185 17.93 13.36 2.30
C PHE A 185 17.75 11.95 2.85
N ALA A 186 17.77 10.94 1.98
CA ALA A 186 17.70 9.54 2.38
C ALA A 186 18.90 9.12 3.25
N LEU A 187 20.11 9.61 2.94
CA LEU A 187 21.30 9.38 3.75
C LEU A 187 21.17 10.02 5.14
N CYS A 188 20.75 11.29 5.20
CA CYS A 188 20.50 11.98 6.47
C CYS A 188 19.43 11.26 7.31
N TYR A 189 18.34 10.84 6.68
CA TYR A 189 17.29 10.06 7.33
C TYR A 189 17.79 8.71 7.84
N ALA A 190 18.57 7.97 7.03
CA ALA A 190 19.13 6.69 7.41
C ALA A 190 20.04 6.79 8.64
N TYR A 191 20.82 7.88 8.78
CA TYR A 191 21.58 8.14 10.00
C TYR A 191 20.71 8.53 11.18
N ALA A 192 19.71 9.40 10.98
CA ALA A 192 18.85 9.90 12.05
C ALA A 192 17.98 8.81 12.70
N VAL A 193 17.62 7.76 11.94
CA VAL A 193 16.63 6.76 12.37
C VAL A 193 17.24 5.52 13.03
N GLN A 194 18.58 5.41 13.12
CA GLN A 194 19.27 4.21 13.61
C GLN A 194 18.85 3.79 15.03
N ASP A 195 18.61 4.76 15.91
CA ASP A 195 18.23 4.49 17.31
C ASP A 195 16.85 3.82 17.42
N ARG A 196 15.98 4.01 16.42
CA ARG A 196 14.59 3.51 16.39
C ARG A 196 14.46 2.11 15.82
N ILE A 197 15.52 1.55 15.25
CA ILE A 197 15.49 0.23 14.60
C ILE A 197 15.18 -0.90 15.60
N PRO A 198 15.77 -0.96 16.82
CA PRO A 198 15.42 -1.98 17.80
C PRO A 198 13.94 -1.96 18.18
N PHE A 199 13.36 -0.77 18.35
CA PHE A 199 11.94 -0.56 18.61
C PHE A 199 11.06 -1.11 17.48
N ALA A 200 11.34 -0.76 16.22
CA ALA A 200 10.61 -1.28 15.08
C ALA A 200 10.74 -2.81 14.96
N ALA A 201 11.92 -3.36 15.26
CA ALA A 201 12.16 -4.79 15.24
C ALA A 201 11.36 -5.56 16.31
N ALA A 202 11.21 -5.02 17.52
CA ALA A 202 10.40 -5.62 18.58
C ALA A 202 8.91 -5.67 18.19
N ASN A 203 8.37 -4.57 17.66
CA ASN A 203 6.99 -4.52 17.15
C ASN A 203 6.76 -5.54 16.01
N LEU A 204 7.71 -5.64 15.08
CA LEU A 204 7.66 -6.62 13.98
C LEU A 204 7.72 -8.08 14.49
N ARG A 205 8.51 -8.37 15.53
CA ARG A 205 8.56 -9.71 16.14
C ARG A 205 7.28 -10.07 16.87
N ALA A 206 6.71 -9.14 17.64
CA ALA A 206 5.42 -9.32 18.30
C ALA A 206 4.29 -9.57 17.29
N ALA A 207 4.22 -8.76 16.23
CA ALA A 207 3.29 -8.97 15.12
C ALA A 207 3.51 -10.32 14.43
N GLY A 208 4.78 -10.69 14.19
CA GLY A 208 5.15 -11.97 13.63
C GLY A 208 4.73 -13.18 14.49
N ALA A 209 4.77 -13.06 15.81
CA ALA A 209 4.30 -14.09 16.73
C ALA A 209 2.78 -14.30 16.62
N ALA A 210 2.02 -13.20 16.61
CA ALA A 210 0.56 -13.24 16.43
C ALA A 210 0.18 -13.90 15.09
N ILE A 211 0.86 -13.53 14.00
CA ILE A 211 0.60 -14.10 12.67
C ILE A 211 1.00 -15.57 12.58
N ARG A 212 2.13 -15.99 13.16
CA ARG A 212 2.54 -17.41 13.20
C ARG A 212 1.55 -18.28 13.97
N LYS A 213 0.89 -17.74 14.99
CA LYS A 213 -0.18 -18.44 15.72
C LYS A 213 -1.44 -18.63 14.86
N HIS A 214 -1.66 -17.74 13.88
CA HIS A 214 -2.84 -17.71 13.03
C HIS A 214 -2.49 -17.76 11.53
N PRO A 215 -1.90 -18.85 11.00
CA PRO A 215 -1.53 -18.94 9.58
C PRO A 215 -2.73 -18.79 8.62
N SER A 216 -3.95 -19.01 9.13
CA SER A 216 -5.20 -18.70 8.45
C SER A 216 -5.31 -17.25 7.93
N THR A 217 -4.60 -16.28 8.52
CA THR A 217 -4.61 -14.88 8.03
C THR A 217 -3.99 -14.77 6.64
N HIS A 218 -2.91 -15.51 6.37
CA HIS A 218 -2.32 -15.60 5.04
C HIS A 218 -3.24 -16.29 4.04
N VAL A 219 -3.96 -17.34 4.46
CA VAL A 219 -4.95 -18.00 3.59
C VAL A 219 -6.04 -17.01 3.18
N VAL A 220 -6.60 -16.26 4.14
CA VAL A 220 -7.58 -15.20 3.84
C VAL A 220 -6.99 -14.16 2.89
N ALA A 221 -5.76 -13.71 3.11
CA ALA A 221 -5.11 -12.72 2.25
C ALA A 221 -4.91 -13.23 0.80
N PHE A 222 -4.50 -14.49 0.62
CA PHE A 222 -4.39 -15.10 -0.71
C PHE A 222 -5.75 -15.34 -1.38
N VAL A 223 -6.80 -15.67 -0.62
CA VAL A 223 -8.17 -15.74 -1.18
C VAL A 223 -8.61 -14.37 -1.68
N PHE A 224 -8.39 -13.31 -0.90
CA PHE A 224 -8.72 -11.96 -1.35
C PHE A 224 -7.83 -11.45 -2.49
N LEU A 225 -6.58 -11.94 -2.62
CA LEU A 225 -5.78 -11.73 -3.83
C LEU A 225 -6.48 -12.29 -5.07
N LEU A 226 -7.01 -13.51 -5.01
CA LEU A 226 -7.76 -14.10 -6.14
C LEU A 226 -9.03 -13.29 -6.46
N VAL A 227 -9.75 -12.83 -5.42
CA VAL A 227 -10.91 -11.94 -5.58
C VAL A 227 -10.50 -10.62 -6.24
N GLN A 228 -9.35 -10.06 -5.84
CA GLN A 228 -8.83 -8.82 -6.41
C GLN A 228 -8.39 -9.00 -7.87
N ILE A 229 -7.75 -10.11 -8.22
CA ILE A 229 -7.42 -10.44 -9.62
C ILE A 229 -8.70 -10.57 -10.45
N ALA A 230 -9.71 -11.28 -9.94
CA ALA A 230 -11.01 -11.39 -10.61
C ALA A 230 -11.68 -10.02 -10.78
N TRP A 231 -11.62 -9.15 -9.77
CA TRP A 231 -12.12 -7.78 -9.86
C TRP A 231 -11.42 -6.96 -10.94
N VAL A 232 -10.08 -6.98 -10.96
CA VAL A 232 -9.28 -6.28 -11.97
C VAL A 232 -9.62 -6.78 -13.37
N PHE A 233 -9.78 -8.09 -13.54
CA PHE A 233 -10.17 -8.69 -14.82
C PHE A 233 -11.57 -8.23 -15.27
N VAL A 234 -12.57 -8.36 -14.41
CA VAL A 234 -13.95 -7.94 -14.67
C VAL A 234 -13.99 -6.44 -15.03
N TRP A 235 -13.28 -5.62 -14.27
CA TRP A 235 -13.17 -4.19 -14.52
C TRP A 235 -12.47 -3.89 -15.86
N ALA A 236 -11.34 -4.54 -16.15
CA ALA A 236 -10.58 -4.30 -17.38
C ALA A 236 -11.40 -4.61 -18.64
N PHE A 237 -12.12 -5.74 -18.64
CA PHE A 237 -13.00 -6.10 -19.75
C PHE A 237 -14.16 -5.11 -19.91
N ALA A 238 -14.76 -4.65 -18.81
CA ALA A 238 -15.81 -3.63 -18.86
C ALA A 238 -15.30 -2.32 -19.46
N VAL A 239 -14.10 -1.86 -19.06
CA VAL A 239 -13.48 -0.64 -19.59
C VAL A 239 -13.19 -0.78 -21.09
N VAL A 240 -12.56 -1.87 -21.52
CA VAL A 240 -12.24 -2.09 -22.94
C VAL A 240 -13.52 -2.17 -23.79
N GLY A 241 -14.56 -2.83 -23.29
CA GLY A 241 -15.86 -2.88 -23.97
C GLY A 241 -16.47 -1.48 -24.16
N ILE A 242 -16.42 -0.64 -23.13
CA ILE A 242 -16.93 0.74 -23.18
C ILE A 242 -16.11 1.60 -24.12
N THR A 243 -14.77 1.55 -24.06
CA THR A 243 -13.91 2.36 -24.92
C THR A 243 -14.09 1.99 -26.39
N ASN A 244 -14.25 0.72 -26.72
CA ASN A 244 -14.56 0.26 -28.08
C ASN A 244 -15.90 0.85 -28.55
N LYS A 245 -16.96 0.77 -27.72
CA LYS A 245 -18.28 1.31 -28.08
C LYS A 245 -18.28 2.83 -28.25
N LEU A 246 -17.56 3.55 -27.39
CA LEU A 246 -17.42 5.00 -27.50
C LEU A 246 -16.64 5.39 -28.76
N THR A 247 -15.65 4.60 -29.15
CA THR A 247 -14.88 4.81 -30.38
C THR A 247 -15.75 4.59 -31.60
N GLU A 248 -16.54 3.51 -31.67
CA GLU A 248 -17.51 3.24 -32.74
C GLU A 248 -18.52 4.38 -32.93
N ASN A 249 -19.01 4.98 -31.84
CA ASN A 249 -19.97 6.07 -31.91
C ASN A 249 -19.34 7.41 -32.32
N SER A 250 -18.01 7.55 -32.16
CA SER A 250 -17.27 8.79 -32.42
C SER A 250 -16.63 8.80 -33.80
N THR A 251 -16.42 7.64 -34.42
CA THR A 251 -16.00 7.54 -35.81
C THR A 251 -17.19 7.85 -36.73
N PRO A 252 -17.18 8.97 -37.47
CA PRO A 252 -18.20 9.20 -38.49
C PRO A 252 -18.14 8.05 -39.50
N ALA A 253 -19.31 7.56 -39.95
CA ALA A 253 -19.38 6.60 -41.04
C ALA A 253 -18.48 7.06 -42.19
N PRO A 254 -17.70 6.17 -42.83
CA PRO A 254 -16.76 6.57 -43.87
C PRO A 254 -17.53 7.30 -44.97
N THR A 255 -17.47 8.63 -44.95
CA THR A 255 -18.01 9.43 -46.04
C THR A 255 -17.13 9.13 -47.24
N SER A 256 -17.68 8.46 -48.23
CA SER A 256 -17.10 8.30 -49.57
C SER A 256 -17.01 9.66 -50.26
N ARG A 257 -16.29 10.63 -49.68
CA ARG A 257 -16.04 11.93 -50.27
C ARG A 257 -14.58 12.00 -50.63
N THR A 258 -14.34 11.74 -51.91
CA THR A 258 -13.15 12.11 -52.66
C THR A 258 -12.83 13.58 -52.37
N ALA A 259 -11.94 13.85 -51.41
CA ALA A 259 -11.45 15.19 -51.15
C ALA A 259 -10.17 15.40 -51.98
N THR A 260 -10.21 16.35 -52.91
CA THR A 260 -9.07 16.80 -53.69
C THR A 260 -8.17 17.70 -52.84
N VAL A 261 -6.88 17.39 -52.79
CA VAL A 261 -5.85 18.21 -52.15
C VAL A 261 -5.53 19.41 -53.04
N ALA A 262 -5.10 20.54 -52.47
CA ALA A 262 -4.70 21.74 -53.20
C ALA A 262 -3.55 21.52 -54.21
N SER A 263 -2.85 20.38 -54.14
CA SER A 263 -1.82 19.92 -55.08
C SER A 263 -2.35 19.02 -56.21
N GLY A 264 -3.66 18.84 -56.34
CA GLY A 264 -4.27 17.98 -57.36
C GLY A 264 -4.23 16.47 -57.05
N GLY A 265 -3.64 16.06 -55.91
CA GLY A 265 -3.66 14.67 -55.44
C GLY A 265 -5.00 14.25 -54.84
N ARG A 266 -5.44 13.02 -55.10
CA ARG A 266 -6.59 12.39 -54.42
C ARG A 266 -6.10 11.70 -53.13
N CYS A 267 -6.73 11.94 -51.98
CA CYS A 267 -6.57 11.05 -50.83
C CYS A 267 -7.36 9.77 -51.14
N ILE A 268 -6.68 8.76 -51.68
CA ILE A 268 -7.26 7.44 -51.95
C ILE A 268 -7.03 6.61 -50.69
N ALA A 269 -8.05 5.89 -50.22
CA ALA A 269 -7.89 4.88 -49.17
C ALA A 269 -6.76 3.91 -49.58
N SER A 270 -5.56 4.15 -49.05
CA SER A 270 -4.38 3.37 -49.33
C SER A 270 -3.97 2.64 -48.06
N ALA A 271 -3.18 1.57 -48.21
CA ALA A 271 -2.58 0.83 -47.10
C ALA A 271 -1.73 1.71 -46.14
N GLN A 272 -1.49 2.98 -46.48
CA GLN A 272 -0.73 3.95 -45.68
C GLN A 272 -1.61 4.78 -44.71
N CYS A 273 -2.94 4.76 -44.85
CA CYS A 273 -3.86 5.47 -43.95
C CYS A 273 -4.62 4.47 -43.07
N LEU A 274 -3.96 4.04 -41.98
CA LEU A 274 -4.43 2.94 -41.11
C LEU A 274 -5.85 3.15 -40.54
N THR A 275 -6.33 4.39 -40.53
CA THR A 275 -7.57 4.82 -39.86
C THR A 275 -8.68 5.21 -40.84
N ASN A 276 -8.43 5.17 -42.16
CA ASN A 276 -9.35 5.61 -43.22
C ASN A 276 -9.93 7.02 -43.05
N TYR A 277 -9.27 7.90 -42.27
CA TYR A 277 -9.76 9.23 -41.92
C TYR A 277 -8.85 10.34 -42.48
N CYS A 278 -9.38 11.12 -43.43
CA CYS A 278 -8.65 12.16 -44.15
C CYS A 278 -9.32 13.53 -43.95
N THR A 279 -8.59 14.51 -43.40
CA THR A 279 -9.09 15.89 -43.19
C THR A 279 -8.10 16.87 -43.83
N SER A 280 -8.57 17.75 -44.71
CA SER A 280 -7.73 18.76 -45.36
C SER A 280 -6.48 18.20 -46.06
N GLY A 281 -6.58 16.98 -46.62
CA GLY A 281 -5.48 16.34 -47.35
C GLY A 281 -4.40 15.68 -46.49
N VAL A 282 -4.59 15.58 -45.17
CA VAL A 282 -3.68 14.89 -44.24
C VAL A 282 -4.40 13.71 -43.58
N CYS A 283 -3.77 12.53 -43.56
CA CYS A 283 -4.24 11.41 -42.74
C CYS A 283 -4.09 11.79 -41.27
N LYS A 284 -5.20 11.86 -40.56
CA LYS A 284 -5.19 12.04 -39.10
C LYS A 284 -5.49 10.70 -38.46
N GLU A 285 -4.62 10.28 -37.56
CA GLU A 285 -5.02 9.30 -36.56
C GLU A 285 -6.13 9.95 -35.72
N PRO A 286 -7.32 9.31 -35.58
CA PRO A 286 -8.24 9.73 -34.55
C PRO A 286 -7.50 9.46 -33.24
N ASN A 287 -6.90 10.51 -32.67
CA ASN A 287 -6.50 10.50 -31.29
C ASN A 287 -7.79 10.26 -30.51
N VAL A 288 -8.05 9.00 -30.16
CA VAL A 288 -9.23 8.56 -29.42
C VAL A 288 -9.37 9.41 -28.16
N TYR A 289 -8.25 9.86 -27.59
CA TYR A 289 -8.16 10.75 -26.43
C TYR A 289 -8.48 12.24 -26.71
N ALA A 290 -8.32 12.73 -27.95
CA ALA A 290 -8.44 14.15 -28.28
C ALA A 290 -9.87 14.60 -28.70
N GLN A 291 -10.83 13.67 -28.77
CA GLN A 291 -12.23 13.94 -29.14
C GLN A 291 -13.21 13.33 -28.11
N LEU A 292 -12.81 13.20 -26.85
CA LEU A 292 -13.75 12.81 -25.79
C LEU A 292 -14.75 13.95 -25.54
N LYS A 293 -16.04 13.71 -25.81
CA LYS A 293 -17.12 14.60 -25.34
C LYS A 293 -17.10 14.66 -23.80
N SER A 294 -17.65 15.72 -23.20
CA SER A 294 -17.78 15.85 -21.73
C SER A 294 -18.36 14.59 -21.05
N THR A 295 -19.30 13.92 -21.70
CA THR A 295 -19.91 12.64 -21.24
C THR A 295 -18.90 11.51 -21.05
N SER A 296 -17.82 11.44 -21.84
CA SER A 296 -16.80 10.39 -21.73
C SER A 296 -15.79 10.60 -20.61
N TYR A 297 -15.53 11.85 -20.20
CA TYR A 297 -14.70 12.13 -19.02
C TYR A 297 -15.41 11.71 -17.72
N VAL A 298 -16.72 11.93 -17.63
CA VAL A 298 -17.53 11.49 -16.48
C VAL A 298 -17.55 9.96 -16.38
N ALA A 299 -17.72 9.25 -17.50
CA ALA A 299 -17.65 7.79 -17.52
C ALA A 299 -16.27 7.28 -17.08
N TYR A 300 -15.20 7.89 -17.57
CA TYR A 300 -13.83 7.54 -17.20
C TYR A 300 -13.57 7.76 -15.70
N PHE A 301 -14.04 8.87 -15.13
CA PHE A 301 -13.96 9.14 -13.69
C PHE A 301 -14.64 8.04 -12.87
N PHE A 302 -15.89 7.69 -13.18
CA PHE A 302 -16.60 6.65 -12.43
C PHE A 302 -15.99 5.25 -12.61
N LEU A 303 -15.42 4.94 -13.77
CA LEU A 303 -14.69 3.69 -14.00
C LEU A 303 -13.41 3.63 -13.15
N LEU A 304 -12.60 4.69 -13.14
CA LEU A 304 -11.41 4.76 -12.27
C LEU A 304 -11.78 4.72 -10.79
N LEU A 305 -12.82 5.45 -10.39
CA LEU A 305 -13.34 5.43 -9.03
C LEU A 305 -13.73 4.00 -8.63
N SER A 306 -14.45 3.29 -9.50
CA SER A 306 -14.83 1.90 -9.27
C SER A 306 -13.60 1.00 -9.10
N PHE A 307 -12.58 1.14 -9.95
CA PHE A 307 -11.33 0.38 -9.85
C PHE A 307 -10.66 0.57 -8.49
N PHE A 308 -10.33 1.81 -8.14
CA PHE A 308 -9.63 2.14 -6.90
C PHE A 308 -10.49 1.77 -5.69
N TRP A 309 -11.80 1.96 -5.76
CA TRP A 309 -12.69 1.64 -4.65
C TRP A 309 -12.72 0.14 -4.37
N GLY A 310 -12.80 -0.72 -5.40
CA GLY A 310 -12.71 -2.16 -5.23
C GLY A 310 -11.38 -2.61 -4.62
N VAL A 311 -10.25 -2.10 -5.16
CA VAL A 311 -8.91 -2.41 -4.63
C VAL A 311 -8.77 -2.00 -3.16
N GLN A 312 -9.23 -0.80 -2.80
CA GLN A 312 -9.19 -0.32 -1.43
C GLN A 312 -10.06 -1.17 -0.49
N VAL A 313 -11.29 -1.52 -0.89
CA VAL A 313 -12.19 -2.34 -0.07
C VAL A 313 -11.56 -3.71 0.24
N PHE A 314 -11.03 -4.41 -0.76
CA PHE A 314 -10.41 -5.72 -0.52
C PHE A 314 -9.18 -5.64 0.38
N LYS A 315 -8.30 -4.65 0.16
CA LYS A 315 -7.15 -4.38 1.04
C LYS A 315 -7.59 -4.15 2.48
N ASN A 316 -8.62 -3.34 2.69
CA ASN A 316 -9.07 -2.94 4.02
C ASN A 316 -9.90 -4.03 4.72
N ILE A 317 -10.56 -4.94 3.98
CA ILE A 317 -11.15 -6.16 4.55
C ILE A 317 -10.07 -7.06 5.15
N ILE A 318 -8.95 -7.27 4.44
CA ILE A 318 -7.81 -8.02 4.97
C ILE A 318 -7.27 -7.33 6.23
N HIS A 319 -7.04 -6.01 6.16
CA HIS A 319 -6.51 -5.23 7.28
C HIS A 319 -7.39 -5.33 8.54
N ALA A 320 -8.70 -5.10 8.42
CA ALA A 320 -9.64 -5.23 9.53
C ALA A 320 -9.74 -6.66 10.07
N THR A 321 -9.64 -7.67 9.19
CA THR A 321 -9.62 -9.08 9.59
C THR A 321 -8.38 -9.42 10.41
N VAL A 322 -7.20 -8.98 9.95
CA VAL A 322 -5.94 -9.17 10.67
C VAL A 322 -5.98 -8.45 12.01
N ALA A 323 -6.48 -7.21 12.05
CA ALA A 323 -6.61 -6.45 13.28
C ALA A 323 -7.48 -7.16 14.33
N GLY A 324 -8.66 -7.62 13.94
CA GLY A 324 -9.51 -8.41 14.86
C GLY A 324 -8.85 -9.71 15.32
N THR A 325 -8.08 -10.37 14.44
CA THR A 325 -7.37 -11.61 14.77
C THR A 325 -6.25 -11.37 15.77
N VAL A 326 -5.40 -10.37 15.51
CA VAL A 326 -4.23 -10.02 16.34
C VAL A 326 -4.69 -9.46 17.68
N ALA A 327 -5.77 -8.67 17.73
CA ALA A 327 -6.33 -8.23 19.00
C ALA A 327 -6.90 -9.40 19.83
N THR A 328 -7.56 -10.38 19.19
CA THR A 328 -8.02 -11.58 19.90
C THR A 328 -6.84 -12.37 20.48
N TRP A 329 -5.72 -12.45 19.75
CA TRP A 329 -4.47 -13.03 20.25
C TRP A 329 -3.87 -12.21 21.39
N TRP A 330 -3.89 -10.88 21.31
CA TRP A 330 -3.39 -9.99 22.35
C TRP A 330 -4.11 -10.16 23.69
N PHE A 331 -5.45 -10.17 23.64
CA PHE A 331 -6.31 -10.17 24.83
C PHE A 331 -6.68 -11.56 25.35
N SER A 332 -6.30 -12.64 24.67
CA SER A 332 -6.70 -14.00 25.06
C SER A 332 -5.60 -15.03 24.79
N SER A 333 -5.35 -15.93 25.74
CA SER A 333 -4.38 -17.02 25.60
C SER A 333 -4.83 -18.12 24.63
N ASN A 334 -6.15 -18.25 24.39
CA ASN A 334 -6.72 -19.17 23.42
C ASN A 334 -7.57 -18.40 22.39
N SER A 335 -7.03 -18.26 21.18
CA SER A 335 -7.60 -17.47 20.10
C SER A 335 -8.06 -18.33 18.90
N LYS A 336 -8.42 -19.60 19.13
CA LYS A 336 -8.93 -20.48 18.06
C LYS A 336 -10.14 -19.87 17.35
N GLY A 337 -10.15 -19.90 16.02
CA GLY A 337 -11.24 -19.36 15.21
C GLY A 337 -11.28 -17.82 15.09
N ALA A 338 -10.33 -17.09 15.71
CA ALA A 338 -10.29 -15.63 15.69
C ALA A 338 -10.32 -15.04 14.27
N THR A 339 -9.59 -15.63 13.33
CA THR A 339 -9.55 -15.19 11.93
C THR A 339 -10.90 -15.30 11.24
N GLY A 340 -11.60 -16.41 11.42
CA GLY A 340 -12.91 -16.62 10.80
C GLY A 340 -13.97 -15.68 11.36
N ALA A 341 -13.98 -15.50 12.69
CA ALA A 341 -14.88 -14.55 13.35
C ALA A 341 -14.60 -13.11 12.91
N SER A 342 -13.33 -12.72 12.83
CA SER A 342 -12.93 -11.36 12.39
C SER A 342 -13.23 -11.12 10.92
N LEU A 343 -12.99 -12.12 10.06
CA LEU A 343 -13.36 -12.06 8.65
C LEU A 343 -14.86 -11.92 8.47
N GLY A 344 -15.64 -12.75 9.18
CA GLY A 344 -17.10 -12.68 9.17
C GLY A 344 -17.59 -11.30 9.56
N ARG A 345 -17.04 -10.68 10.62
CA ARG A 345 -17.38 -9.29 10.98
C ARG A 345 -17.02 -8.30 9.88
N ALA A 346 -15.81 -8.39 9.31
CA ALA A 346 -15.31 -7.49 8.27
C ALA A 346 -16.14 -7.55 6.97
N THR A 347 -16.60 -8.73 6.56
CA THR A 347 -17.38 -8.93 5.33
C THR A 347 -18.89 -8.78 5.50
N THR A 348 -19.39 -8.68 6.74
CA THR A 348 -20.82 -8.52 7.02
C THR A 348 -21.08 -7.21 7.75
N THR A 349 -21.06 -7.25 9.08
CA THR A 349 -21.50 -6.16 9.95
C THR A 349 -20.66 -4.90 9.81
N SER A 350 -19.35 -5.01 9.57
CA SER A 350 -18.43 -3.86 9.42
C SER A 350 -18.13 -3.49 7.97
N LEU A 351 -18.73 -4.19 6.99
CA LEU A 351 -18.45 -3.96 5.57
C LEU A 351 -18.75 -2.51 5.15
N GLY A 352 -19.84 -1.93 5.65
CA GLY A 352 -20.21 -0.55 5.33
C GLY A 352 -19.16 0.47 5.79
N SER A 353 -18.62 0.31 7.01
CA SER A 353 -17.54 1.17 7.52
C SER A 353 -16.29 1.06 6.65
N ILE A 354 -15.95 -0.16 6.22
CA ILE A 354 -14.81 -0.43 5.33
C ILE A 354 -15.02 0.21 3.96
N CYS A 355 -16.20 0.04 3.37
CA CYS A 355 -16.59 0.66 2.11
C CYS A 355 -16.54 2.20 2.17
N PHE A 356 -17.03 2.81 3.25
CA PHE A 356 -17.03 4.26 3.42
C PHE A 356 -15.61 4.84 3.49
N GLY A 357 -14.75 4.32 4.38
CA GLY A 357 -13.37 4.80 4.48
C GLY A 357 -12.57 4.56 3.18
N SER A 358 -12.82 3.43 2.51
CA SER A 358 -12.16 3.08 1.24
C SER A 358 -12.61 3.99 0.09
N LEU A 359 -13.87 4.46 0.09
CA LEU A 359 -14.40 5.37 -0.91
C LEU A 359 -13.67 6.70 -0.89
N ILE A 360 -13.39 7.25 0.31
CA ILE A 360 -12.72 8.56 0.44
C ILE A 360 -11.33 8.52 -0.21
N VAL A 361 -10.54 7.48 0.07
CA VAL A 361 -9.22 7.29 -0.53
C VAL A 361 -9.33 7.05 -2.04
N ALA A 362 -10.31 6.26 -2.49
CA ALA A 362 -10.51 5.99 -3.91
C ALA A 362 -10.88 7.24 -4.72
N VAL A 363 -11.68 8.15 -4.15
CA VAL A 363 -12.00 9.46 -4.75
C VAL A 363 -10.73 10.29 -4.91
N LEU A 364 -9.91 10.39 -3.86
CA LEU A 364 -8.66 11.15 -3.90
C LEU A 364 -7.67 10.56 -4.92
N GLN A 365 -7.55 9.22 -4.98
CA GLN A 365 -6.74 8.52 -5.98
C GLN A 365 -7.22 8.80 -7.40
N THR A 366 -8.53 8.78 -7.62
CA THR A 366 -9.13 9.08 -8.94
C THR A 366 -8.87 10.52 -9.34
N LEU A 367 -9.10 11.48 -8.45
CA LEU A 367 -8.85 12.90 -8.71
C LEU A 367 -7.36 13.18 -8.98
N ARG A 368 -6.46 12.54 -8.22
CA ARG A 368 -5.01 12.65 -8.42
C ARG A 368 -4.61 12.13 -9.81
N GLN A 369 -5.17 10.99 -10.23
CA GLN A 369 -4.91 10.43 -11.56
C GLN A 369 -5.37 11.37 -12.68
N LEU A 370 -6.53 12.01 -12.52
CA LEU A 370 -7.03 12.99 -13.49
C LEU A 370 -6.18 14.27 -13.50
N ALA A 371 -5.74 14.75 -12.33
CA ALA A 371 -4.87 15.91 -12.23
C ALA A 371 -3.49 15.64 -12.86
N GLU A 372 -2.95 14.43 -12.73
CA GLU A 372 -1.71 14.05 -13.40
C GLU A 372 -1.85 14.09 -14.92
N GLU A 373 -2.96 13.57 -15.45
CA GLU A 373 -3.23 13.60 -16.89
C GLU A 373 -3.38 15.03 -17.41
N ALA A 374 -4.09 15.91 -16.68
CA ALA A 374 -4.21 17.32 -17.04
C ALA A 374 -2.87 18.07 -16.94
N SER A 375 -2.03 17.75 -15.95
CA SER A 375 -0.69 18.31 -15.79
C SER A 375 0.21 17.98 -16.99
N ARG A 376 0.12 16.75 -17.51
CA ARG A 376 0.83 16.34 -18.74
C ARG A 376 0.42 17.14 -19.98
N GLN A 377 -0.78 17.72 -19.98
CA GLN A 377 -1.28 18.58 -21.06
C GLN A 377 -0.86 20.05 -20.92
N GLY A 378 -0.10 20.40 -19.87
CA GLY A 378 0.49 21.73 -19.67
C GLY A 378 -0.30 22.65 -18.75
N ASP A 379 -1.27 22.15 -17.99
CA ASP A 379 -2.02 22.95 -17.02
C ASP A 379 -1.25 23.09 -15.69
N CYS A 380 -0.73 24.29 -15.41
CA CYS A 380 -0.01 24.59 -14.17
C CYS A 380 -0.88 24.44 -12.91
N ALA A 381 -2.19 24.67 -13.00
CA ALA A 381 -3.10 24.49 -11.87
C ALA A 381 -3.24 23.01 -11.51
N ALA A 382 -3.14 22.11 -12.50
CA ALA A 382 -3.18 20.67 -12.30
C ALA A 382 -1.97 20.15 -11.52
N CYS A 383 -0.79 20.77 -11.65
CA CYS A 383 0.39 20.44 -10.86
C CYS A 383 0.19 20.74 -9.36
N ILE A 384 -0.37 21.92 -9.04
CA ILE A 384 -0.69 22.30 -7.65
C ILE A 384 -1.76 21.36 -7.09
N ALA A 385 -2.81 21.07 -7.86
CA ALA A 385 -3.86 20.14 -7.48
C ALA A 385 -3.30 18.73 -7.22
N GLN A 386 -2.40 18.22 -8.07
CA GLN A 386 -1.75 16.92 -7.89
C GLN A 386 -0.96 16.85 -6.57
N CYS A 387 -0.28 17.93 -6.19
CA CYS A 387 0.44 18.03 -4.92
C CYS A 387 -0.53 17.99 -3.73
N ILE A 388 -1.55 18.84 -3.72
CA ILE A 388 -2.56 18.92 -2.65
C ILE A 388 -3.30 17.59 -2.50
N LEU A 389 -3.77 17.02 -3.61
CA LEU A 389 -4.45 15.72 -3.61
C LEU A 389 -3.53 14.60 -3.12
N GLY A 390 -2.23 14.67 -3.41
CA GLY A 390 -1.22 13.77 -2.85
C GLY A 390 -1.12 13.85 -1.33
N CYS A 391 -1.05 15.07 -0.79
CA CYS A 391 -1.02 15.28 0.66
C CYS A 391 -2.31 14.77 1.32
N LEU A 392 -3.47 15.09 0.75
CA LEU A 392 -4.77 14.65 1.26
C LEU A 392 -4.94 13.13 1.20
N GLN A 393 -4.50 12.50 0.10
CA GLN A 393 -4.52 11.05 -0.04
C GLN A 393 -3.66 10.40 1.04
N SER A 394 -2.43 10.86 1.23
CA SER A 394 -1.51 10.35 2.26
C SER A 394 -2.07 10.49 3.68
N LEU A 395 -2.68 11.65 3.98
CA LEU A 395 -3.34 11.89 5.26
C LEU A 395 -4.51 10.91 5.49
N MET A 396 -5.37 10.75 4.49
CA MET A 396 -6.52 9.84 4.58
C MET A 396 -6.11 8.36 4.63
N GLU A 397 -5.04 7.96 3.93
CA GLU A 397 -4.51 6.59 4.01
C GLU A 397 -3.98 6.29 5.42
N THR A 398 -3.27 7.24 6.04
CA THR A 398 -2.80 7.13 7.42
C THR A 398 -3.98 7.05 8.40
N PHE A 399 -4.97 7.93 8.26
CA PHE A 399 -6.17 7.90 9.09
C PHE A 399 -6.93 6.57 8.95
N ASN A 400 -7.11 6.09 7.71
CA ASN A 400 -7.74 4.81 7.43
C ASN A 400 -6.99 3.63 8.07
N ARG A 401 -5.66 3.63 8.03
CA ARG A 401 -4.82 2.58 8.64
C ARG A 401 -5.18 2.41 10.11
N TRP A 402 -5.28 3.50 10.88
CA TRP A 402 -5.61 3.42 12.31
C TRP A 402 -7.10 3.18 12.56
N ALA A 403 -7.99 3.85 11.82
CA ALA A 403 -9.43 3.71 11.98
C ALA A 403 -9.89 2.27 11.72
N PHE A 404 -9.34 1.60 10.68
CA PHE A 404 -9.73 0.23 10.35
C PHE A 404 -9.25 -0.82 11.36
N VAL A 405 -8.22 -0.54 12.17
CA VAL A 405 -7.90 -1.38 13.32
C VAL A 405 -9.08 -1.40 14.29
N TYR A 406 -9.60 -0.24 14.70
CA TYR A 406 -10.77 -0.16 15.58
C TYR A 406 -12.05 -0.74 14.94
N VAL A 407 -12.25 -0.57 13.63
CA VAL A 407 -13.35 -1.25 12.90
C VAL A 407 -13.22 -2.77 12.98
N GLY A 408 -12.00 -3.31 12.92
CA GLY A 408 -11.73 -4.75 13.01
C GLY A 408 -11.89 -5.33 14.42
N ILE A 409 -11.40 -4.61 15.43
CA ILE A 409 -11.45 -5.00 16.84
C ILE A 409 -12.87 -4.88 17.39
N TYR A 410 -13.46 -3.67 17.30
CA TYR A 410 -14.71 -3.32 17.99
C TYR A 410 -15.94 -3.32 17.08
N GLY A 411 -15.76 -3.20 15.75
CA GLY A 411 -16.90 -3.06 14.85
C GLY A 411 -17.60 -1.72 14.97
N TYR A 412 -16.85 -0.63 15.16
CA TYR A 412 -17.41 0.72 15.14
C TYR A 412 -17.75 1.20 13.73
N LYS A 413 -18.60 2.23 13.68
CA LYS A 413 -18.75 3.07 12.49
C LYS A 413 -17.42 3.74 12.20
N PHE A 414 -17.12 3.99 10.92
CA PHE A 414 -15.80 4.45 10.51
C PHE A 414 -15.35 5.75 11.18
N MET A 415 -16.22 6.76 11.24
CA MET A 415 -15.87 8.05 11.85
C MET A 415 -15.66 7.96 13.37
N ASP A 416 -16.42 7.09 14.03
CA ASP A 416 -16.32 6.90 15.48
C ASP A 416 -15.08 6.07 15.83
N ALA A 417 -14.75 5.07 15.00
CA ALA A 417 -13.49 4.32 15.06
C ALA A 417 -12.28 5.25 14.92
N GLY A 418 -12.28 6.09 13.89
CA GLY A 418 -11.19 7.03 13.63
C GLY A 418 -11.03 8.08 14.73
N ARG A 419 -12.13 8.64 15.26
CA ARG A 419 -12.04 9.55 16.40
C ARG A 419 -11.53 8.85 17.67
N ALA A 420 -12.02 7.66 17.96
CA ALA A 420 -11.62 6.92 19.16
C ALA A 420 -10.14 6.54 19.14
N VAL A 421 -9.62 6.03 18.02
CA VAL A 421 -8.19 5.66 17.93
C VAL A 421 -7.26 6.88 17.98
N MET A 422 -7.64 7.99 17.33
CA MET A 422 -6.86 9.22 17.37
C MET A 422 -6.88 9.83 18.77
N GLN A 423 -8.02 9.79 19.46
CA GLN A 423 -8.12 10.22 20.85
C GLN A 423 -7.28 9.33 21.78
N LEU A 424 -7.27 8.01 21.58
CA LEU A 424 -6.40 7.10 22.34
C LEU A 424 -4.92 7.49 22.19
N PHE A 425 -4.47 7.76 20.97
CA PHE A 425 -3.08 8.15 20.74
C PHE A 425 -2.74 9.50 21.35
N HIS A 426 -3.63 10.47 21.24
CA HIS A 426 -3.46 11.78 21.86
C HIS A 426 -3.39 11.68 23.39
N ASP A 427 -4.32 10.95 24.02
CA ASP A 427 -4.41 10.80 25.47
C ASP A 427 -3.21 10.04 26.06
N ARG A 428 -2.57 9.17 25.27
CA ARG A 428 -1.32 8.47 25.62
C ARG A 428 -0.04 9.22 25.20
N GLY A 429 -0.14 10.30 24.42
CA GLY A 429 1.03 10.99 23.86
C GLY A 429 1.78 10.20 22.78
N PHE A 430 1.11 9.29 22.08
CA PHE A 430 1.69 8.40 21.07
C PHE A 430 1.73 9.01 19.66
N ASP A 431 1.26 10.25 19.47
CA ASP A 431 1.20 10.93 18.15
C ASP A 431 2.55 10.93 17.42
N ALA A 432 3.66 11.12 18.14
CA ALA A 432 5.00 11.06 17.55
C ALA A 432 5.45 9.63 17.23
N ILE A 433 5.08 8.67 18.08
CA ILE A 433 5.51 7.26 17.98
C ILE A 433 4.91 6.59 16.74
N ILE A 434 3.62 6.80 16.50
CA ILE A 434 2.89 6.14 15.39
C ILE A 434 3.32 6.64 14.01
N ASN A 435 3.85 7.87 13.93
CA ASN A 435 4.34 8.45 12.69
C ASN A 435 5.77 7.99 12.34
N ASP A 436 6.45 7.32 13.28
CA ASP A 436 7.86 6.91 13.16
C ASP A 436 8.04 5.42 12.76
N ASP A 437 7.03 4.82 12.10
CA ASP A 437 7.02 3.40 11.73
C ASP A 437 7.92 3.08 10.53
N LEU A 438 9.03 2.38 10.79
CA LEU A 438 9.97 1.88 9.79
C LEU A 438 9.59 0.52 9.17
N VAL A 439 8.60 -0.18 9.75
CA VAL A 439 8.34 -1.59 9.43
C VAL A 439 7.79 -1.75 8.02
N GLY A 440 6.87 -0.88 7.59
CA GLY A 440 6.29 -0.92 6.23
C GLY A 440 7.34 -0.85 5.12
N THR A 441 8.36 0.00 5.28
CA THR A 441 9.47 0.14 4.32
C THR A 441 10.29 -1.15 4.23
N ALA A 442 10.62 -1.75 5.38
CA ALA A 442 11.39 -3.00 5.41
C ALA A 442 10.61 -4.18 4.80
N LEU A 443 9.31 -4.26 5.05
CA LEU A 443 8.42 -5.27 4.47
C LEU A 443 8.29 -5.11 2.95
N THR A 444 8.21 -3.89 2.45
CA THR A 444 8.20 -3.60 1.00
C THR A 444 9.53 -3.98 0.35
N PHE A 445 10.65 -3.71 1.01
CA PHE A 445 11.97 -4.14 0.55
C PHE A 445 12.10 -5.67 0.51
N ALA A 446 11.57 -6.37 1.50
CA ALA A 446 11.52 -7.82 1.51
C ALA A 446 10.69 -8.37 0.33
N ALA A 447 9.56 -7.74 0.00
CA ALA A 447 8.76 -8.10 -1.19
C ALA A 447 9.53 -7.86 -2.50
N PHE A 448 10.28 -6.76 -2.60
CA PHE A 448 11.18 -6.51 -3.73
C PHE A 448 12.26 -7.59 -3.87
N GLY A 449 12.83 -8.05 -2.75
CA GLY A 449 13.78 -9.17 -2.74
C GLY A 449 13.19 -10.45 -3.35
N VAL A 450 11.93 -10.78 -3.05
CA VAL A 450 11.23 -11.92 -3.67
C VAL A 450 11.01 -11.69 -5.17
N GLY A 451 10.66 -10.47 -5.56
CA GLY A 451 10.58 -10.08 -6.98
C GLY A 451 11.89 -10.31 -7.72
N CYS A 452 13.02 -9.87 -7.15
CA CYS A 452 14.35 -10.11 -7.73
C CYS A 452 14.69 -11.60 -7.84
N LEU A 453 14.36 -12.41 -6.83
CA LEU A 453 14.55 -13.86 -6.89
C LEU A 453 13.71 -14.49 -8.00
N CYS A 454 12.46 -14.05 -8.18
CA CYS A 454 11.60 -14.53 -9.27
C CYS A 454 12.09 -14.05 -10.64
N ALA A 455 12.66 -12.84 -10.73
CA ALA A 455 13.28 -12.34 -11.96
C ALA A 455 14.49 -13.19 -12.36
N LEU A 456 15.33 -13.58 -11.38
CA LEU A 456 16.43 -14.51 -11.60
C LEU A 456 15.94 -15.87 -12.09
N LEU A 457 14.85 -16.40 -11.53
CA LEU A 457 14.23 -17.64 -12.03
C LEU A 457 13.72 -17.50 -13.47
N GLY A 458 13.12 -16.36 -13.82
CA GLY A 458 12.72 -16.05 -15.20
C GLY A 458 13.91 -15.99 -16.16
N LEU A 459 15.04 -15.45 -15.71
CA LEU A 459 16.30 -15.41 -16.48
C LEU A 459 16.92 -16.79 -16.64
N VAL A 460 16.91 -17.61 -15.58
CA VAL A 460 17.38 -19.01 -15.65
C VAL A 460 16.51 -19.83 -16.60
N TYR A 461 15.19 -19.64 -16.56
CA TYR A 461 14.26 -20.28 -17.49
C TYR A 461 14.59 -19.94 -18.95
N TYR A 462 14.87 -18.67 -19.24
CA TYR A 462 15.30 -18.21 -20.56
C TYR A 462 16.54 -18.94 -21.09
N TYR A 463 17.55 -19.19 -20.25
CA TYR A 463 18.78 -19.88 -20.67
C TYR A 463 18.62 -21.40 -20.82
N ILE A 464 17.68 -22.01 -20.09
CA ILE A 464 17.43 -23.46 -20.17
C ILE A 464 16.54 -23.80 -21.36
N ASP A 465 15.49 -23.01 -21.60
CA ASP A 465 14.51 -23.29 -22.64
C ASP A 465 14.86 -22.59 -23.96
N VAL A 466 15.85 -23.16 -24.66
CA VAL A 466 16.33 -22.68 -25.97
C VAL A 466 15.24 -22.77 -27.05
N SER A 467 14.15 -23.49 -26.81
CA SER A 467 13.06 -23.70 -27.78
C SER A 467 12.08 -22.52 -27.89
N ASN A 468 11.95 -21.68 -26.84
CA ASN A 468 10.94 -20.60 -26.74
C ASN A 468 11.55 -19.19 -26.83
N GLN A 469 12.53 -19.01 -27.73
CA GLN A 469 13.29 -17.76 -27.91
C GLN A 469 12.56 -16.78 -28.84
N PHE A 470 11.50 -16.14 -28.35
CA PHE A 470 10.84 -15.06 -29.09
C PHE A 470 11.57 -13.72 -28.91
N GLN A 471 11.26 -12.75 -29.79
CA GLN A 471 11.88 -11.42 -29.75
C GLN A 471 11.74 -10.80 -28.36
N TYR A 472 12.88 -10.36 -27.78
CA TYR A 472 12.97 -9.76 -26.45
C TYR A 472 12.64 -10.68 -25.26
N ALA A 473 12.59 -12.02 -25.45
CA ALA A 473 12.36 -12.98 -24.36
C ALA A 473 13.37 -12.83 -23.20
N GLU A 474 14.63 -12.47 -23.51
CA GLU A 474 15.69 -12.18 -22.53
C GLU A 474 15.29 -11.13 -21.50
N TYR A 475 14.48 -10.13 -21.90
CA TYR A 475 14.03 -9.05 -21.03
C TYR A 475 12.61 -9.30 -20.49
N ILE A 476 11.73 -9.88 -21.31
CA ILE A 476 10.32 -10.10 -20.96
C ILE A 476 10.19 -11.12 -19.82
N LEU A 477 10.90 -12.25 -19.90
CA LEU A 477 10.74 -13.33 -18.93
C LEU A 477 11.21 -12.93 -17.52
N PRO A 478 12.40 -12.31 -17.33
CA PRO A 478 12.79 -11.81 -16.00
C PRO A 478 11.87 -10.71 -15.49
N LEU A 479 11.41 -9.81 -16.37
CA LEU A 479 10.52 -8.73 -15.99
C LEU A 479 9.14 -9.25 -15.52
N THR A 480 8.61 -10.27 -16.18
CA THR A 480 7.38 -10.95 -15.73
C THR A 480 7.58 -11.60 -14.35
N GLY A 481 8.71 -12.26 -14.14
CA GLY A 481 9.08 -12.81 -12.83
C GLY A 481 9.18 -11.75 -11.75
N LEU A 482 9.78 -10.58 -12.05
CA LEU A 482 9.86 -9.46 -11.12
C LEU A 482 8.48 -8.98 -10.66
N PHE A 483 7.58 -8.71 -11.60
CA PHE A 483 6.26 -8.14 -11.28
C PHE A 483 5.33 -9.14 -10.59
N PHE A 484 5.27 -10.39 -11.06
CA PHE A 484 4.47 -11.42 -10.41
C PHE A 484 5.05 -11.77 -9.04
N GLY A 485 6.38 -11.92 -8.93
CA GLY A 485 7.05 -12.17 -7.66
C GLY A 485 6.80 -11.07 -6.63
N LEU A 486 6.94 -9.81 -7.03
CA LEU A 486 6.64 -8.65 -6.19
C LEU A 486 5.16 -8.61 -5.79
N GLY A 487 4.24 -8.75 -6.75
CA GLY A 487 2.81 -8.69 -6.51
C GLY A 487 2.33 -9.75 -5.52
N VAL A 488 2.80 -10.98 -5.66
CA VAL A 488 2.51 -12.09 -4.73
C VAL A 488 3.14 -11.83 -3.36
N ALA A 489 4.37 -11.32 -3.31
CA ALA A 489 5.08 -11.11 -2.06
C ALA A 489 4.52 -9.97 -1.19
N ILE A 490 3.90 -8.96 -1.79
CA ILE A 490 3.25 -7.87 -1.04
C ILE A 490 2.12 -8.40 -0.14
N ILE A 491 1.47 -9.51 -0.50
CA ILE A 491 0.32 -10.06 0.24
C ILE A 491 0.69 -10.50 1.67
N PRO A 492 1.62 -11.46 1.89
CA PRO A 492 2.01 -11.84 3.25
C PRO A 492 2.70 -10.70 4.01
N MET A 493 3.38 -9.79 3.32
CA MET A 493 3.99 -8.61 3.93
C MET A 493 2.92 -7.63 4.45
N GLY A 494 1.87 -7.37 3.68
CA GLY A 494 0.75 -6.50 4.07
C GLY A 494 -0.06 -7.06 5.26
N VAL A 495 -0.13 -8.39 5.40
CA VAL A 495 -0.70 -9.04 6.59
C VAL A 495 0.11 -8.67 7.84
N VAL A 496 1.44 -8.71 7.76
CA VAL A 496 2.29 -8.37 8.90
C VAL A 496 2.29 -6.86 9.18
N ASP A 497 2.25 -6.02 8.15
CA ASP A 497 2.07 -4.56 8.33
C ASP A 497 0.78 -4.23 9.09
N SER A 498 -0.32 -4.91 8.72
CA SER A 498 -1.61 -4.77 9.42
C SER A 498 -1.54 -5.24 10.88
N ALA A 499 -0.80 -6.32 11.13
CA ALA A 499 -0.58 -6.82 12.47
C ALA A 499 0.23 -5.83 13.31
N VAL A 500 1.29 -5.22 12.75
CA VAL A 500 2.10 -4.21 13.45
C VAL A 500 1.25 -3.01 13.85
N ALA A 501 0.44 -2.45 12.94
CA ALA A 501 -0.49 -1.37 13.27
C ALA A 501 -1.44 -1.75 14.44
N THR A 502 -1.84 -3.02 14.49
CA THR A 502 -2.68 -3.54 15.58
C THR A 502 -1.92 -3.65 16.89
N ILE A 503 -0.64 -4.06 16.87
CA ILE A 503 0.23 -4.09 18.06
C ILE A 503 0.35 -2.69 18.66
N PHE A 504 0.56 -1.65 17.85
CA PHE A 504 0.60 -0.25 18.33
C PHE A 504 -0.70 0.15 19.06
N VAL A 505 -1.85 -0.17 18.46
CA VAL A 505 -3.16 0.14 19.05
C VAL A 505 -3.40 -0.63 20.34
N CYS A 506 -3.20 -1.96 20.34
CA CYS A 506 -3.44 -2.79 21.52
C CYS A 506 -2.48 -2.44 22.66
N PHE A 507 -1.23 -2.09 22.35
CA PHE A 507 -0.25 -1.64 23.33
C PHE A 507 -0.61 -0.28 23.93
N ALA A 508 -1.11 0.65 23.12
CA ALA A 508 -1.59 1.95 23.61
C ALA A 508 -2.82 1.80 24.53
N GLU A 509 -3.70 0.84 24.23
CA GLU A 509 -4.91 0.61 24.99
C GLU A 509 -4.64 -0.09 26.34
N ASP A 510 -4.02 -1.27 26.30
CA ASP A 510 -3.81 -2.14 27.45
C ASP A 510 -2.63 -3.12 27.20
N PRO A 511 -1.41 -2.75 27.63
CA PRO A 511 -0.24 -3.62 27.49
C PRO A 511 -0.17 -4.72 28.54
N VAL A 512 -0.88 -4.59 29.68
CA VAL A 512 -0.91 -5.60 30.75
C VAL A 512 -1.63 -6.85 30.29
N ALA A 513 -2.64 -6.71 29.41
CA ALA A 513 -3.29 -7.85 28.76
C ALA A 513 -2.28 -8.78 28.05
N LEU A 514 -1.25 -8.22 27.39
CA LEU A 514 -0.21 -9.01 26.74
C LEU A 514 0.68 -9.73 27.77
N GLN A 515 0.99 -9.09 28.90
CA GLN A 515 1.76 -9.71 29.98
C GLN A 515 1.08 -10.98 30.50
N HIS A 516 -0.26 -10.97 30.60
CA HIS A 516 -1.03 -12.13 31.04
C HIS A 516 -1.17 -13.20 29.95
N SER A 517 -1.33 -12.81 28.69
CA SER A 517 -1.58 -13.77 27.60
C SER A 517 -0.30 -14.38 27.02
N HIS A 518 0.76 -13.59 26.87
CA HIS A 518 2.01 -13.92 26.17
C HIS A 518 3.24 -13.20 26.80
N PRO A 519 3.67 -13.62 28.00
CA PRO A 519 4.73 -12.94 28.76
C PRO A 519 6.10 -12.90 28.03
N GLU A 520 6.38 -13.89 27.18
CA GLU A 520 7.61 -13.99 26.40
C GLU A 520 7.80 -12.84 25.42
N HIS A 521 6.71 -12.38 24.79
CA HIS A 521 6.72 -11.28 23.83
C HIS A 521 6.59 -9.93 24.52
N PHE A 522 5.92 -9.90 25.66
CA PHE A 522 5.74 -8.70 26.47
C PHE A 522 7.08 -8.09 26.90
N ASN A 523 8.00 -8.89 27.45
CA ASN A 523 9.27 -8.37 27.97
C ASN A 523 10.11 -7.70 26.89
N GLU A 524 10.30 -8.34 25.73
CA GLU A 524 11.06 -7.76 24.62
C GLU A 524 10.44 -6.45 24.12
N LEU A 525 9.12 -6.43 23.94
CA LEU A 525 8.39 -5.25 23.50
C LEU A 525 8.51 -4.11 24.51
N MET A 526 8.25 -4.40 25.78
CA MET A 526 8.24 -3.40 26.85
C MET A 526 9.61 -2.75 27.05
N THR A 527 10.69 -3.53 26.99
CA THR A 527 12.06 -3.04 27.15
C THR A 527 12.44 -2.08 26.02
N GLU A 528 12.15 -2.43 24.76
CA GLU A 528 12.53 -1.60 23.61
C GLU A 528 11.66 -0.33 23.51
N TRP A 529 10.38 -0.40 23.88
CA TRP A 529 9.54 0.77 24.01
C TRP A 529 10.11 1.75 25.07
N HIS A 530 10.51 1.25 26.26
CA HIS A 530 11.02 2.12 27.34
C HIS A 530 12.36 2.73 27.00
N ARG A 531 13.21 1.97 26.31
CA ARG A 531 14.49 2.45 25.83
C ARG A 531 14.31 3.61 24.84
N GLN A 532 13.33 3.52 23.95
CA GLN A 532 13.13 4.50 22.89
C GLN A 532 12.36 5.73 23.36
N TYR A 533 11.34 5.55 24.21
CA TYR A 533 10.44 6.61 24.65
C TYR A 533 10.21 6.58 26.18
N PRO A 534 11.27 6.73 26.99
CA PRO A 534 11.17 6.56 28.44
C PRO A 534 10.19 7.54 29.09
N GLU A 535 10.20 8.81 28.68
CA GLU A 535 9.33 9.84 29.25
C GLU A 535 7.85 9.60 28.92
N ILE A 536 7.54 9.25 27.67
CA ILE A 536 6.17 8.96 27.22
C ILE A 536 5.63 7.73 27.94
N MET A 537 6.48 6.72 28.14
CA MET A 537 6.09 5.52 28.85
C MET A 537 5.78 5.80 30.31
N VAL A 538 6.67 6.49 31.02
CA VAL A 538 6.43 6.87 32.42
C VAL A 538 5.18 7.76 32.54
N ALA A 539 5.02 8.75 31.66
CA ALA A 539 3.84 9.63 31.64
C ALA A 539 2.54 8.85 31.38
N SER A 540 2.59 7.79 30.58
CA SER A 540 1.47 6.89 30.32
C SER A 540 1.20 5.88 31.45
N GLY A 541 1.98 5.94 32.53
CA GLY A 541 1.89 5.01 33.67
C GLY A 541 2.65 3.69 33.46
N TYR A 542 3.41 3.57 32.39
CA TYR A 542 4.25 2.43 32.10
C TYR A 542 5.63 2.60 32.76
N TYR A 543 5.94 1.78 33.76
CA TYR A 543 7.28 1.72 34.34
C TYR A 543 7.76 0.27 34.38
N VAL A 544 9.03 0.06 34.03
CA VAL A 544 9.71 -1.21 34.31
C VAL A 544 10.23 -1.15 35.74
N VAL A 545 9.69 -1.98 36.62
CA VAL A 545 10.34 -2.23 37.91
C VAL A 545 11.54 -3.13 37.64
N ALA A 546 12.74 -2.64 37.98
CA ALA A 546 13.98 -3.41 37.92
C ALA A 546 14.06 -4.45 39.03
#